data_AF-A0A9E2Q1M0-F1
#
_entry.id   AF-A0A9E2Q1M0-F1
#
_cell.length_a   1.000
_cell.length_b   1.000
_cell.length_c   1.000
_cell.angle_alpha   90.00
_cell.angle_beta   90.00
_cell.angle_gamma   90.00
#
_symmetry.space_group_name_H-M   'P 1'
#
loop_
_entity.id
_entity.type
_entity.pdbx_description
1 polymer ?
#
loop_
_entity_poly.entity_id
_entity_poly.type
_entity_poly.pdbx_seq_one_letter_code
_entity_poly.pdbx_strand_id
1 'polypeptide(L)'
;MTHQHAKPIRKKLRELAGLAHERELSSALETLDSHFIRWRRQEIDCFELNDRIHSFHQKTSRELWETYSSMEDDFLVCRAVKLGFLSKEDLPEKVAEAILSKDRILMN
;
A
#
# COMPACT_ATOMS: atom_id res chain seq x y z
N MET A 1 -5.80 -10.71 -17.80
CA MET A 1 -4.99 -10.67 -19.05
C MET A 1 -3.51 -10.56 -18.64
N THR A 2 -2.84 -11.69 -18.45
CA THR A 2 -1.60 -11.83 -17.65
C THR A 2 -0.27 -11.67 -18.41
N HIS A 3 -0.28 -11.08 -19.62
CA HIS A 3 0.88 -11.11 -20.53
C HIS A 3 1.29 -9.74 -21.10
N GLN A 4 1.07 -8.64 -20.36
CA GLN A 4 1.31 -7.30 -20.93
C GLN A 4 2.74 -6.77 -20.77
N HIS A 5 3.52 -7.31 -19.84
CA HIS A 5 4.90 -6.88 -19.60
C HIS A 5 5.90 -8.02 -19.75
N ALA A 6 7.13 -7.69 -20.16
CA ALA A 6 8.24 -8.64 -20.21
C ALA A 6 8.52 -9.25 -18.83
N LYS A 7 9.02 -10.49 -18.79
CA LYS A 7 9.36 -11.21 -17.53
C LYS A 7 10.15 -10.37 -16.51
N PRO A 8 11.22 -9.63 -16.89
CA PRO A 8 11.96 -8.80 -15.94
C PRO A 8 11.11 -7.65 -15.36
N ILE A 9 10.24 -7.03 -16.17
CA ILE A 9 9.35 -5.96 -15.71
C ILE A 9 8.32 -6.51 -14.71
N ARG A 10 7.68 -7.65 -15.01
CA ARG A 10 6.74 -8.28 -14.07
C ARG A 10 7.39 -8.63 -12.74
N LYS A 11 8.62 -9.15 -12.76
CA LYS A 11 9.38 -9.41 -11.53
C LYS A 11 9.56 -8.13 -10.73
N LYS A 12 9.95 -7.04 -11.39
CA LYS A 12 10.18 -5.76 -10.72
C LYS A 12 8.90 -5.14 -10.18
N LEU A 13 7.78 -5.24 -10.92
CA LEU A 13 6.47 -4.78 -10.47
C LEU A 13 6.05 -5.51 -9.18
N ARG A 14 6.23 -6.83 -9.11
CA ARG A 14 5.95 -7.59 -7.88
C ARG A 14 6.80 -7.14 -6.69
N GLU A 15 8.10 -6.91 -6.91
CA GLU A 15 8.99 -6.40 -5.86
C GLU A 15 8.51 -5.04 -5.35
N LEU A 16 8.11 -4.14 -6.27
CA LEU A 16 7.60 -2.82 -5.92
C LEU A 16 6.23 -2.87 -5.24
N ALA A 17 5.34 -3.77 -5.66
CA ALA A 17 4.05 -4.00 -5.00
C ALA A 17 4.25 -4.53 -3.56
N GLY A 18 5.22 -5.42 -3.35
CA GLY A 18 5.61 -5.87 -2.02
C GLY A 18 6.14 -4.74 -1.14
N LEU A 19 7.04 -3.91 -1.68
CA LEU A 19 7.56 -2.73 -0.98
C LEU A 19 6.45 -1.71 -0.64
N ALA A 20 5.52 -1.49 -1.56
CA ALA A 20 4.37 -0.63 -1.33
C ALA A 20 3.48 -1.16 -0.20
N HIS A 21 3.20 -2.48 -0.20
CA HIS A 21 2.43 -3.12 0.86
C HIS A 21 3.09 -2.93 2.23
N GLU A 22 4.40 -3.14 2.32
CA GLU A 22 5.16 -2.95 3.54
C GLU A 22 5.07 -1.51 4.07
N ARG A 23 5.28 -0.52 3.20
CA ARG A 23 5.25 0.89 3.59
C ARG A 23 3.85 1.36 3.99
N GLU A 24 2.82 0.94 3.25
CA GLU A 24 1.44 1.29 3.56
C GLU A 24 0.98 0.65 4.87
N LEU A 25 1.32 -0.62 5.11
CA LEU A 25 1.06 -1.28 6.38
C LEU A 25 1.82 -0.61 7.54
N SER A 26 3.08 -0.22 7.31
CA SER A 26 3.88 0.50 8.32
C SER A 26 3.23 1.82 8.72
N SER A 27 2.76 2.62 7.75
CA SER A 27 2.05 3.87 8.02
C SER A 27 0.73 3.65 8.79
N ALA A 28 -0.01 2.59 8.46
CA ALA A 28 -1.20 2.21 9.22
C ALA A 28 -0.87 1.78 10.66
N LEU A 29 0.25 1.07 10.86
CA LEU A 29 0.74 0.67 12.18
C LEU A 29 1.24 1.86 13.00
N GLU A 30 1.86 2.86 12.40
CA GLU A 30 2.25 4.12 13.07
C GLU A 30 1.01 4.86 13.60
N THR A 31 -0.08 4.86 12.83
CA THR A 31 -1.37 5.39 13.30
C THR A 31 -1.88 4.61 14.52
N LEU A 32 -1.78 3.28 14.49
CA LEU A 32 -2.16 2.44 15.63
C LEU A 32 -1.27 2.71 16.86
N ASP A 33 0.05 2.85 16.69
CA ASP A 33 0.98 3.18 17.78
C ASP A 33 0.64 4.53 18.41
N SER A 34 0.21 5.52 17.62
CA SER A 34 -0.24 6.81 18.16
C SER A 34 -1.37 6.65 19.19
N HIS A 35 -2.27 5.68 19.01
CA HIS A 35 -3.32 5.37 20.00
C HIS A 35 -2.75 4.75 21.28
N PHE A 36 -1.74 3.88 21.17
CA PHE A 36 -1.03 3.38 22.35
C PHE A 36 -0.33 4.51 23.12
N ILE A 37 0.26 5.49 22.43
CA ILE A 37 0.86 6.68 23.06
C ILE A 37 -0.21 7.47 23.82
N ARG A 38 -1.37 7.73 23.20
CA ARG A 38 -2.48 8.46 23.83
C ARG A 38 -3.02 7.76 25.07
N TRP A 39 -3.15 6.44 25.03
CA TRP A 39 -3.56 5.64 26.19
C TRP A 39 -2.55 5.73 27.34
N ARG A 40 -1.24 5.63 27.05
CA ARG A 40 -0.18 5.81 28.06
C ARG A 40 -0.20 7.19 28.71
N ARG A 41 -0.69 8.21 27.99
CA ARG A 41 -0.88 9.58 28.48
C ARG A 41 -2.24 9.81 29.17
N GLN A 42 -3.06 8.76 29.32
CA GLN A 42 -4.40 8.83 29.89
C GLN A 42 -5.36 9.74 29.10
N GLU A 43 -5.07 9.98 27.81
CA GLU A 43 -5.94 10.78 26.92
C GLU A 43 -7.11 9.97 26.36
N ILE A 44 -6.98 8.64 26.36
CA ILE A 44 -8.03 7.66 26.04
C ILE A 44 -7.95 6.52 27.06
N ASP A 45 -9.08 5.86 27.31
CA ASP A 45 -9.10 4.70 28.20
C ASP A 45 -8.75 3.38 27.49
N CYS A 46 -8.76 2.28 28.25
CA CYS A 46 -8.43 0.95 27.72
C CYS A 46 -9.51 0.40 26.76
N PHE A 47 -10.78 0.79 26.92
CA PHE A 47 -11.86 0.36 26.06
C PHE A 47 -11.75 1.06 24.70
N GLU A 48 -11.47 2.35 24.70
CA GLU A 48 -11.21 3.12 23.49
C GLU A 48 -10.01 2.56 22.71
N LEU A 49 -8.89 2.27 23.39
CA LEU A 49 -7.72 1.66 22.73
C LEU A 49 -8.08 0.29 22.13
N ASN A 50 -8.80 -0.56 22.88
CA ASN A 50 -9.24 -1.86 22.40
C ASN A 50 -10.10 -1.76 21.13
N ASP A 51 -11.01 -0.78 21.08
CA ASP A 51 -11.83 -0.52 19.90
C ASP A 51 -11.00 -0.05 18.69
N ARG A 52 -9.94 0.76 18.91
CA ARG A 52 -9.01 1.17 17.84
C ARG A 52 -8.23 -0.03 17.29
N ILE A 53 -7.75 -0.93 18.16
CA ILE A 53 -7.07 -2.17 17.76
C ILE A 53 -8.03 -3.06 16.95
N HIS A 54 -9.26 -3.22 17.43
CA HIS A 54 -10.27 -4.00 16.73
C HIS A 54 -10.59 -3.42 15.35
N SER A 55 -10.78 -2.10 15.25
CA SER A 55 -11.02 -1.42 13.98
C SER A 55 -9.84 -1.55 13.02
N PHE A 56 -8.61 -1.43 13.50
CA PHE A 56 -7.41 -1.63 12.68
C PHE A 56 -7.38 -3.04 12.08
N HIS A 57 -7.63 -4.06 12.91
CA HIS A 57 -7.62 -5.45 12.45
C HIS A 57 -8.75 -5.75 11.45
N GLN A 58 -9.99 -5.34 11.76
CA GLN A 58 -11.16 -5.70 10.96
C GLN A 58 -11.28 -4.91 9.65
N LYS A 59 -10.77 -3.68 9.63
CA LYS A 59 -10.90 -2.77 8.48
C LYS A 59 -9.57 -2.56 7.81
N THR A 60 -8.67 -1.78 8.42
CA THR A 60 -7.44 -1.32 7.76
C THR A 60 -6.53 -2.46 7.32
N SER A 61 -6.16 -3.37 8.23
CA SER A 61 -5.29 -4.51 7.91
C SER A 61 -5.93 -5.43 6.87
N ARG A 62 -7.24 -5.66 7.02
CA ARG A 62 -8.02 -6.48 6.10
C ARG A 62 -8.10 -5.88 4.69
N GLU A 63 -8.43 -4.59 4.57
CA GLU A 63 -8.51 -3.88 3.29
C GLU A 63 -7.16 -3.85 2.57
N LEU A 64 -6.05 -3.65 3.31
CA LEU A 64 -4.70 -3.76 2.75
C LEU A 64 -4.44 -5.17 2.23
N TRP A 65 -4.70 -6.19 3.04
CA TRP A 65 -4.51 -7.58 2.61
C TRP A 65 -5.36 -7.93 1.38
N GLU A 66 -6.64 -7.54 1.36
CA GLU A 66 -7.54 -7.77 0.23
C GLU A 66 -7.03 -7.04 -1.03
N THR A 67 -6.58 -5.79 -0.89
CA THR A 67 -6.01 -5.01 -2.01
C THR A 67 -4.79 -5.70 -2.61
N TYR A 68 -3.79 -6.03 -1.79
CA TYR A 68 -2.51 -6.59 -2.27
C TYR A 68 -2.58 -8.08 -2.64
N SER A 69 -3.64 -8.79 -2.28
CA SER A 69 -3.86 -10.19 -2.68
C SER A 69 -4.72 -10.34 -3.94
N SER A 70 -5.53 -9.33 -4.30
CA SER A 70 -6.51 -9.43 -5.39
C SER A 70 -6.18 -8.60 -6.62
N MET A 71 -5.37 -7.55 -6.50
CA MET A 71 -5.08 -6.63 -7.59
C MET A 71 -3.78 -7.00 -8.33
N GLU A 72 -3.67 -6.57 -9.58
CA GLU A 72 -2.47 -6.79 -10.40
C GLU A 72 -1.31 -5.88 -9.95
N ASP A 73 -0.07 -6.40 -10.05
CA ASP A 73 1.14 -5.71 -9.57
C ASP A 73 1.32 -4.31 -10.21
N ASP A 74 0.94 -4.13 -11.48
CA ASP A 74 1.05 -2.84 -12.17
C ASP A 74 0.11 -1.78 -11.59
N PHE A 75 -1.14 -2.15 -11.33
CA PHE A 75 -2.12 -1.30 -10.68
C PHE A 75 -1.69 -0.92 -9.26
N LEU A 76 -1.19 -1.91 -8.50
CA LEU A 76 -0.70 -1.69 -7.13
C LEU A 76 0.45 -0.67 -7.10
N VAL A 77 1.40 -0.77 -8.04
CA VAL A 77 2.50 0.19 -8.15
C VAL A 77 2.00 1.59 -8.52
N CYS A 78 1.08 1.74 -9.49
CA CYS A 78 0.50 3.04 -9.83
C CYS A 78 -0.24 3.66 -8.63
N ARG A 79 -1.05 2.87 -7.92
CA ARG A 79 -1.76 3.28 -6.70
C ARG A 79 -0.76 3.77 -5.65
N ALA A 80 0.30 3.01 -5.39
CA ALA A 80 1.30 3.34 -4.38
C ALA A 80 2.06 4.63 -4.71
N VAL A 81 2.38 4.89 -5.99
CA VAL A 81 2.96 6.17 -6.42
C VAL A 81 1.99 7.32 -6.18
N LYS A 82 0.71 7.15 -6.55
CA LYS A 82 -0.32 8.17 -6.34
C LYS A 82 -0.56 8.49 -4.87
N LEU A 83 -0.47 7.48 -3.99
CA LEU A 83 -0.62 7.64 -2.54
C LEU A 83 0.69 8.07 -1.84
N GLY A 84 1.81 8.15 -2.56
CA GLY A 84 3.09 8.57 -2.02
C GLY A 84 3.86 7.47 -1.26
N PHE A 85 3.43 6.21 -1.33
CA PHE A 85 4.16 5.08 -0.74
C PHE A 85 5.34 4.61 -1.60
N LEU A 86 5.35 4.95 -2.89
CA LEU A 86 6.51 4.82 -3.77
C LEU A 86 6.86 6.17 -4.38
N SER A 87 8.15 6.49 -4.44
CA SER A 87 8.67 7.70 -5.05
C SER A 87 9.25 7.41 -6.45
N LYS A 88 9.65 8.48 -7.15
CA LYS A 88 10.29 8.31 -8.47
C LYS A 88 11.62 7.56 -8.38
N GLU A 89 12.31 7.67 -7.26
CA GLU A 89 13.58 6.99 -7.00
C GLU A 89 13.40 5.48 -6.83
N ASP A 90 12.24 5.04 -6.32
CA ASP A 90 11.91 3.61 -6.22
C ASP A 90 11.62 2.99 -7.60
N LEU A 91 11.24 3.80 -8.59
CA LEU A 91 10.81 3.35 -9.91
C LEU A 91 11.95 3.45 -10.95
N PRO A 92 12.50 2.31 -11.41
CA PRO A 92 13.39 2.33 -12.57
C PRO A 92 12.66 2.87 -13.80
N GLU A 93 13.34 3.68 -14.60
CA GLU A 93 12.79 4.35 -15.79
C GLU A 93 12.00 3.40 -16.71
N LYS A 94 12.56 2.20 -17.00
CA LYS A 94 11.90 1.18 -17.81
C LYS A 94 10.58 0.64 -17.22
N VAL A 95 10.44 0.66 -15.90
CA VAL A 95 9.19 0.26 -15.23
C VAL A 95 8.20 1.41 -15.25
N ALA A 96 8.67 2.64 -15.02
CA ALA A 96 7.84 3.84 -15.12
C ALA A 96 7.24 3.98 -16.52
N GLU A 97 8.03 3.83 -17.59
CA GLU A 97 7.53 3.83 -18.97
C GLU A 97 6.45 2.76 -19.20
N ALA A 98 6.66 1.56 -18.66
CA ALA A 98 5.74 0.44 -18.84
C ALA A 98 4.36 0.69 -18.19
N ILE A 99 4.30 1.41 -17.07
CA ILE A 99 3.05 1.68 -16.36
C ILE A 99 2.42 3.05 -16.73
N LEU A 100 3.22 4.07 -17.06
CA LEU A 100 2.75 5.39 -17.51
C LEU A 100 2.06 5.33 -18.88
N SER A 101 2.41 4.35 -19.72
CA SER A 101 1.68 4.10 -20.97
C SER A 101 0.21 3.70 -20.75
N LYS A 102 -0.15 3.22 -19.55
CA LYS A 102 -1.52 2.81 -19.16
C LYS A 102 -2.29 3.87 -18.35
N ASP A 103 -1.62 4.73 -17.59
CA ASP A 103 -2.28 5.81 -16.84
C ASP A 103 -3.11 6.72 -17.76
N ARG A 104 -2.70 6.83 -19.02
CA ARG A 104 -3.42 7.59 -20.06
C ARG A 104 -4.70 6.91 -20.57
N ILE A 105 -4.90 5.61 -20.28
CA ILE A 105 -6.03 4.80 -20.76
C ILE A 105 -7.09 4.62 -19.65
N LEU A 106 -6.68 4.60 -18.38
CA LEU A 106 -7.60 4.44 -17.23
C LEU A 106 -8.15 5.77 -16.68
N MET A 107 -7.78 6.91 -17.30
CA MET A 107 -8.31 8.25 -17.00
C MET A 107 -9.37 8.74 -18.02
N ASN A 108 -9.82 7.89 -18.95
CA ASN A 108 -10.94 8.17 -19.86
C ASN A 108 -12.18 7.36 -19.49
#